data_AF-A0A9U8DU15-F1
#
_entry.id   AF-A0A9U8DU15-F1
#
_cell.length_a   1.000
_cell.length_b   1.000
_cell.length_c   1.000
_cell.angle_alpha   90.00
_cell.angle_beta   90.00
_cell.angle_gamma   90.00
#
_symmetry.space_group_name_H-M   'P 1'
#
loop_
_entity.id
_entity.type
_entity.pdbx_description
1 polymer ?
#
loop_
_entity_poly.entity_id
_entity_poly.type
_entity_poly.pdbx_seq_one_letter_code
_entity_poly.pdbx_strand_id
1 'polypeptide(L)'
;MSTSLKEEFKLFKFGVGHDSPILFITSQWNCSSSIYLLWRLFWLLWHVGWVVASPVVMVLYQSDSPEEGAKWLIYLTHTTLLLTAITSTLDFLTVFFLSYTRRGRATLSSWNHEKSVTGPPLKEDIIFHGEFTVLSGLEPGNVEAVDVIINSVNSFFIISNGLVTAMPVRILHFLYPVLYGAAYFIFTYIYYAAGGTNILNLDIIYSALDWNHAYPTVLGVVIGVLVCAPIAHLGLFALYTFRIFLFSKIHSGNFKLSSELDSHQHIAGSSRQPTTLEINLELGGVEHKGKATQETKSETGL
;
A
#
# COMPACT_ATOMS: atom_id res chain seq x y z
N MET A 1 14.50 0.21 13.32
CA MET A 1 13.92 1.24 14.21
C MET A 1 12.75 0.61 14.93
N SER A 2 12.80 0.45 16.26
CA SER A 2 11.62 0.02 17.03
C SER A 2 10.91 1.27 17.55
N THR A 3 9.79 1.65 16.94
CA THR A 3 8.81 2.46 17.65
C THR A 3 8.38 1.69 18.90
N SER A 4 8.34 2.36 20.06
CA SER A 4 7.84 1.74 21.28
C SER A 4 6.39 1.33 21.04
N LEU A 5 5.95 0.15 21.53
CA LEU A 5 4.54 -0.28 21.41
C LEU A 5 3.56 0.81 21.88
N LYS A 6 3.96 1.63 22.85
CA LYS A 6 3.16 2.77 23.34
C LYS A 6 2.83 3.80 22.25
N GLU A 7 3.69 3.95 21.24
CA GLU A 7 3.48 4.88 20.12
C GLU A 7 2.36 4.41 19.18
N GLU A 8 2.10 3.10 19.11
CA GLU A 8 1.04 2.54 18.26
C GLU A 8 -0.37 2.83 18.82
N PHE A 9 -0.50 3.05 20.13
CA PHE A 9 -1.78 3.28 20.81
C PHE A 9 -2.13 4.75 21.03
N LYS A 10 -1.40 5.69 20.41
CA LYS A 10 -1.73 7.12 20.51
C LYS A 10 -3.00 7.45 19.73
N LEU A 11 -3.91 8.23 20.32
CA LEU A 11 -5.25 8.53 19.76
C LEU A 11 -5.21 9.09 18.33
N PHE A 12 -4.22 9.91 17.98
CA PHE A 12 -4.13 10.45 16.61
C PHE A 12 -3.88 9.36 15.55
N LYS A 13 -3.41 8.16 15.93
CA LYS A 13 -3.20 7.02 15.02
C LYS A 13 -4.51 6.39 14.53
N PHE A 14 -5.66 6.72 15.12
CA PHE A 14 -6.97 6.40 14.54
C PHE A 14 -7.19 7.09 13.20
N GLY A 15 -6.61 8.29 13.00
CA GLY A 15 -6.73 9.04 11.76
C GLY A 15 -6.04 8.38 10.56
N VAL A 16 -6.39 8.86 9.37
CA VAL A 16 -5.84 8.40 8.08
C VAL A 16 -4.48 9.06 7.77
N GLY A 17 -4.25 10.29 8.24
CA GLY A 17 -3.05 11.06 7.94
C GLY A 17 -1.75 10.37 8.37
N HIS A 18 -0.71 10.46 7.54
CA HIS A 18 0.61 9.85 7.75
C HIS A 18 1.74 10.83 7.45
N ASP A 19 2.80 10.83 8.27
CA ASP A 19 3.94 11.76 8.15
C ASP A 19 4.70 11.62 6.81
N SER A 20 4.72 10.39 6.28
CA SER A 20 5.34 10.03 5.00
C SER A 20 4.32 9.46 4.02
N PRO A 21 3.56 10.29 3.28
CA PRO A 21 2.55 9.83 2.33
C PRO A 21 3.16 9.14 1.10
N ILE A 22 4.44 9.41 0.83
CA ILE A 22 5.21 8.72 -0.23
C ILE A 22 5.19 7.19 -0.08
N LEU A 23 5.09 6.67 1.15
CA LEU A 23 5.05 5.23 1.40
C LEU A 23 3.81 4.55 0.83
N PHE A 24 2.71 5.29 0.66
CA PHE A 24 1.46 4.74 0.12
C PHE A 24 1.54 4.51 -1.39
N ILE A 25 2.46 5.18 -2.07
CA ILE A 25 2.56 5.17 -3.53
C ILE A 25 3.84 4.48 -4.04
N THR A 26 4.61 3.87 -3.15
CA THR A 26 5.85 3.17 -3.48
C THR A 26 5.81 1.71 -3.08
N SER A 27 6.54 0.89 -3.80
CA SER A 27 6.89 -0.44 -3.31
C SER A 27 7.90 -0.33 -2.16
N GLN A 28 7.85 -1.29 -1.24
CA GLN A 28 8.89 -1.47 -0.23
C GLN A 28 10.22 -1.89 -0.87
N TRP A 29 10.14 -2.59 -2.00
CA TRP A 29 11.28 -3.10 -2.74
C TRP A 29 11.76 -2.02 -3.71
N ASN A 30 13.06 -1.96 -3.97
CA ASN A 30 13.67 -0.99 -4.89
C ASN A 30 13.36 -1.35 -6.36
N CYS A 31 12.08 -1.45 -6.70
CA CYS A 31 11.57 -1.78 -8.02
C CYS A 31 11.32 -0.50 -8.81
N SER A 32 11.44 -0.60 -10.14
CA SER A 32 11.16 0.55 -11.01
C SER A 32 9.69 0.96 -10.89
N SER A 33 9.41 2.26 -11.00
CA SER A 33 8.03 2.78 -10.92
C SER A 33 7.10 2.14 -11.95
N SER A 34 7.63 1.75 -13.12
CA SER A 34 6.87 1.03 -14.15
C SER A 34 6.44 -0.37 -13.70
N ILE A 35 7.32 -1.13 -13.03
CA ILE A 35 6.98 -2.47 -12.52
C ILE A 35 5.90 -2.38 -11.44
N TYR A 36 6.04 -1.42 -10.52
CA TYR A 36 5.03 -1.21 -9.48
C TYR A 36 3.69 -0.73 -10.05
N LEU A 37 3.72 0.10 -11.10
CA LEU A 37 2.50 0.52 -11.80
C LEU A 37 1.81 -0.66 -12.50
N LEU A 38 2.57 -1.57 -13.13
CA LEU A 38 2.03 -2.80 -13.72
C LEU A 38 1.40 -3.71 -12.65
N TRP A 39 2.03 -3.83 -11.48
CA TRP A 39 1.48 -4.52 -10.32
C TRP A 39 0.12 -3.93 -9.90
N ARG A 40 0.03 -2.60 -9.76
CA ARG A 40 -1.22 -1.91 -9.42
C ARG A 40 -2.28 -2.07 -10.52
N LEU A 41 -1.89 -2.00 -11.78
CA LEU A 41 -2.79 -2.20 -12.92
C LEU A 41 -3.36 -3.61 -12.96
N PHE A 42 -2.53 -4.63 -12.72
CA PHE A 42 -2.98 -6.03 -12.67
C PHE A 42 -4.09 -6.22 -11.64
N TRP A 43 -3.88 -5.74 -10.40
CA TRP A 43 -4.88 -5.87 -9.35
C TRP A 43 -6.12 -5.01 -9.57
N LEU A 44 -5.98 -3.82 -10.14
CA LEU A 44 -7.11 -3.03 -10.61
C LEU A 44 -7.98 -3.82 -11.58
N LEU A 45 -7.39 -4.34 -12.65
CA LEU A 45 -8.11 -5.07 -13.70
C LEU A 45 -8.76 -6.34 -13.15
N TRP A 46 -8.07 -7.06 -12.26
CA TRP A 46 -8.63 -8.23 -11.58
C TRP A 46 -9.91 -7.88 -10.81
N HIS A 47 -9.85 -6.91 -9.88
CA HIS A 47 -11.00 -6.61 -9.03
C HIS A 47 -12.14 -5.94 -9.80
N VAL A 48 -11.85 -5.02 -10.72
CA VAL A 48 -12.90 -4.41 -11.57
C VAL A 48 -13.53 -5.45 -12.48
N GLY A 49 -12.72 -6.32 -13.09
CA GLY A 49 -13.23 -7.43 -13.91
C GLY A 49 -14.17 -8.32 -13.10
N TRP A 50 -13.82 -8.62 -11.85
CA TRP A 50 -14.65 -9.49 -11.00
C TRP A 50 -15.89 -8.80 -10.42
N VAL A 51 -15.85 -7.49 -10.16
CA VAL A 51 -17.06 -6.70 -9.82
C VAL A 51 -18.06 -6.71 -10.97
N VAL A 52 -17.60 -6.71 -12.23
CA VAL A 52 -18.49 -6.80 -13.40
C VAL A 52 -18.95 -8.23 -13.66
N ALA A 53 -18.06 -9.22 -13.51
CA ALA A 53 -18.37 -10.61 -13.83
C ALA A 53 -19.24 -11.29 -12.76
N SER A 54 -19.02 -11.01 -11.47
CA SER A 54 -19.70 -11.76 -10.40
C SER A 54 -21.23 -11.60 -10.36
N PRO A 55 -21.84 -10.41 -10.58
CA PRO A 55 -23.30 -10.31 -10.70
C PRO A 55 -23.83 -11.06 -11.93
N VAL A 56 -23.08 -11.06 -13.04
CA VAL A 56 -23.47 -11.77 -14.27
C VAL A 56 -23.45 -13.28 -14.02
N VAL A 57 -22.41 -13.81 -13.38
CA VAL A 57 -22.31 -15.23 -13.02
C VAL A 57 -23.46 -15.63 -12.07
N MET A 58 -23.73 -14.81 -11.05
CA MET A 58 -24.82 -15.04 -10.11
C MET A 58 -26.18 -15.15 -10.82
N VAL A 59 -26.49 -14.21 -11.73
CA VAL A 59 -27.74 -14.22 -12.50
C VAL A 59 -27.81 -15.44 -13.44
N LEU A 60 -26.71 -15.78 -14.11
CA LEU A 60 -26.72 -16.84 -15.14
C LEU A 60 -26.74 -18.25 -14.56
N TYR A 61 -26.19 -18.47 -13.36
CA TYR A 61 -25.94 -19.81 -12.82
C TYR A 61 -26.64 -20.09 -11.49
N GLN A 62 -26.99 -19.06 -10.71
CA GLN A 62 -27.48 -19.24 -9.34
C GLN A 62 -28.88 -18.68 -9.12
N SER A 63 -29.43 -17.94 -10.09
CA SER A 63 -30.70 -17.24 -9.94
C SER A 63 -31.79 -17.80 -10.85
N ASP A 64 -33.02 -17.84 -10.32
CA ASP A 64 -34.21 -18.21 -11.08
C ASP A 64 -34.68 -17.11 -12.03
N SER A 65 -34.34 -15.84 -11.78
CA SER A 65 -34.79 -14.71 -12.62
C SER A 65 -33.82 -13.50 -12.63
N PRO A 66 -33.78 -12.70 -13.70
CA PRO A 66 -32.80 -11.61 -13.83
C PRO A 66 -32.90 -10.51 -12.76
N GLU A 67 -34.10 -10.23 -12.25
CA GLU A 67 -34.35 -9.20 -11.23
C GLU A 67 -33.66 -9.48 -9.90
N GLU A 68 -33.39 -10.75 -9.61
CA GLU A 68 -32.68 -11.21 -8.42
C GLU A 68 -31.20 -10.81 -8.41
N GLY A 69 -30.64 -10.43 -9.57
CA GLY A 69 -29.26 -9.93 -9.67
C GLY A 69 -28.98 -8.70 -8.80
N ALA A 70 -30.01 -7.90 -8.48
CA ALA A 70 -29.88 -6.78 -7.55
C ALA A 70 -29.49 -7.23 -6.13
N LYS A 71 -29.81 -8.48 -5.75
CA LYS A 71 -29.44 -9.06 -4.46
C LYS A 71 -27.94 -9.30 -4.33
N TRP A 72 -27.14 -9.17 -5.39
CA TRP A 72 -25.68 -9.20 -5.31
C TRP A 72 -25.12 -8.26 -4.21
N LEU A 73 -25.73 -7.08 -4.05
CA LEU A 73 -25.32 -6.09 -3.05
C LEU A 73 -25.64 -6.45 -1.59
N ILE A 74 -26.48 -7.46 -1.34
CA ILE A 74 -26.81 -7.85 0.04
C ILE A 74 -25.73 -8.74 0.66
N TYR A 75 -24.84 -9.32 -0.15
CA TYR A 75 -23.79 -10.21 0.32
C TYR A 75 -22.54 -9.43 0.73
N LEU A 76 -22.01 -9.73 1.93
CA LEU A 76 -20.79 -9.13 2.46
C LEU A 76 -19.59 -9.36 1.53
N THR A 77 -19.44 -10.55 0.98
CA THR A 77 -18.35 -10.90 0.05
C THR A 77 -18.35 -10.01 -1.20
N HIS A 78 -19.52 -9.64 -1.70
CA HIS A 78 -19.67 -8.81 -2.90
C HIS A 78 -19.45 -7.33 -2.62
N THR A 79 -19.99 -6.83 -1.51
CA THR A 79 -19.76 -5.43 -1.09
C THR A 79 -18.30 -5.18 -0.71
N THR A 80 -17.62 -6.17 -0.13
CA THR A 80 -16.17 -6.10 0.14
C THR A 80 -15.33 -6.20 -1.14
N LEU A 81 -15.75 -7.00 -2.13
CA LEU A 81 -15.15 -7.00 -3.46
C LEU A 81 -15.27 -5.62 -4.14
N LEU A 82 -16.44 -4.98 -4.06
CA LEU A 82 -16.67 -3.63 -4.57
C LEU A 82 -15.73 -2.61 -3.89
N LEU A 83 -15.64 -2.63 -2.56
CA LEU A 83 -14.73 -1.75 -1.82
C LEU A 83 -13.26 -1.99 -2.20
N THR A 84 -12.88 -3.25 -2.43
CA THR A 84 -11.53 -3.62 -2.87
C THR A 84 -11.24 -3.12 -4.29
N ALA A 85 -12.23 -3.15 -5.20
CA ALA A 85 -12.09 -2.59 -6.54
C ALA A 85 -11.94 -1.07 -6.51
N ILE A 86 -12.73 -0.37 -5.67
CA ILE A 86 -12.62 1.08 -5.49
C ILE A 86 -11.23 1.45 -4.98
N THR A 87 -10.76 0.79 -3.92
CA THR A 87 -9.45 1.07 -3.32
C THR A 87 -8.30 0.74 -4.28
N SER A 88 -8.36 -0.36 -5.01
CA SER A 88 -7.37 -0.70 -6.05
C SER A 88 -7.35 0.32 -7.20
N THR A 89 -8.51 0.90 -7.53
CA THR A 89 -8.62 1.99 -8.52
C THR A 89 -7.93 3.24 -8.01
N LEU A 90 -8.22 3.66 -6.77
CA LEU A 90 -7.57 4.82 -6.15
C LEU A 90 -6.06 4.64 -6.07
N ASP A 91 -5.58 3.46 -5.68
CA ASP A 91 -4.16 3.12 -5.65
C ASP A 91 -3.50 3.27 -7.02
N PHE A 92 -4.09 2.68 -8.05
CA PHE A 92 -3.57 2.76 -9.41
C PHE A 92 -3.54 4.20 -9.89
N LEU A 93 -4.64 4.95 -9.75
CA LEU A 93 -4.74 6.34 -10.19
C LEU A 93 -3.70 7.22 -9.50
N THR A 94 -3.49 7.04 -8.20
CA THR A 94 -2.52 7.79 -7.41
C THR A 94 -1.08 7.50 -7.88
N VAL A 95 -0.73 6.22 -8.04
CA VAL A 95 0.61 5.83 -8.52
C VAL A 95 0.84 6.28 -9.96
N PHE A 96 -0.18 6.18 -10.82
CA PHE A 96 -0.14 6.62 -12.21
C PHE A 96 0.09 8.13 -12.32
N PHE A 97 -0.75 8.93 -11.67
CA PHE A 97 -0.69 10.39 -11.71
C PHE A 97 0.66 10.91 -11.21
N LEU A 98 1.17 10.36 -10.11
CA LEU A 98 2.44 10.78 -9.53
C LEU A 98 3.65 10.31 -10.34
N SER A 99 3.60 9.12 -10.93
CA SER A 99 4.64 8.64 -11.86
C SER A 99 4.70 9.50 -13.12
N TYR A 100 3.53 9.87 -13.68
CA TYR A 100 3.42 10.74 -14.84
C TYR A 100 3.94 12.15 -14.54
N THR A 101 3.52 12.74 -13.43
CA THR A 101 3.93 14.09 -13.03
C THR A 101 5.42 14.16 -12.69
N ARG A 102 6.00 13.11 -12.09
CA ARG A 102 7.46 13.01 -11.84
C ARG A 102 8.25 12.93 -13.13
N ARG A 103 7.77 12.15 -14.11
CA ARG A 103 8.40 12.05 -15.42
C ARG A 103 8.38 13.40 -16.14
N GLY A 104 7.24 14.10 -16.14
CA GLY A 104 7.13 15.45 -16.70
C GLY A 104 8.08 16.46 -16.04
N ARG A 105 8.21 16.44 -14.71
CA ARG A 105 9.18 17.30 -13.99
C ARG A 105 10.63 16.92 -14.24
N ALA A 106 10.97 15.64 -14.34
CA ALA A 106 12.33 15.19 -14.66
C ALA A 106 12.74 15.59 -16.08
N THR A 107 11.82 15.51 -17.05
CA THR A 107 12.06 15.99 -18.42
C THR A 107 12.24 17.52 -18.45
N LEU A 108 11.48 18.26 -17.65
CA LEU A 108 11.61 19.72 -17.53
C LEU A 108 12.90 20.14 -16.80
N SER A 109 13.29 19.41 -15.75
CA SER A 109 14.55 19.59 -15.00
C SER A 109 15.79 19.21 -15.83
N SER A 110 15.69 18.18 -16.67
CA SER A 110 16.73 17.82 -17.65
C SER A 110 16.91 18.89 -18.74
N TRP A 111 15.88 19.69 -19.01
CA TRP A 111 15.95 20.80 -19.95
C TRP A 111 16.49 22.08 -19.31
N ASN A 112 16.28 22.26 -18.00
CA ASN A 112 16.73 23.41 -17.24
C ASN A 112 17.83 22.98 -16.26
N HIS A 113 19.09 23.00 -16.70
CA HIS A 113 20.25 22.81 -15.83
C HIS A 113 20.41 23.99 -14.85
N GLU A 114 19.55 24.10 -13.85
CA GLU A 114 19.88 24.64 -12.53
C GLU A 114 18.70 24.51 -11.55
N LYS A 115 19.05 24.20 -10.30
CA LYS A 115 18.23 24.24 -9.08
C LYS A 115 17.28 23.07 -8.83
N SER A 116 17.77 22.20 -7.94
CA SER A 116 16.98 21.36 -7.04
C SER A 116 15.86 22.19 -6.40
N VAL A 117 14.61 21.94 -6.84
CA VAL A 117 13.42 22.47 -6.19
C VAL A 117 12.87 21.36 -5.30
N THR A 118 13.05 21.54 -3.99
CA THR A 118 12.30 20.82 -2.96
C THR A 118 10.82 21.06 -3.20
N GLY A 119 10.14 20.07 -3.78
CA GLY A 119 8.70 20.11 -4.04
C GLY A 119 7.89 20.18 -2.74
N PRO A 120 6.68 20.76 -2.78
CA PRO A 120 5.86 20.94 -1.59
C PRO A 120 5.47 19.59 -0.98
N PRO A 121 5.26 19.53 0.34
CA PRO A 121 4.76 18.33 1.00
C PRO A 121 3.36 18.02 0.47
N LEU A 122 3.21 16.86 -0.16
CA LEU A 122 1.92 16.29 -0.54
C LEU A 122 1.15 15.98 0.76
N LYS A 123 0.26 16.86 1.18
CA LYS A 123 -0.78 16.54 2.17
C LYS A 123 -2.06 16.25 1.42
N GLU A 124 -2.24 14.99 1.06
CA GLU A 124 -3.51 14.49 0.56
C GLU A 124 -3.82 13.18 1.32
N ASP A 125 -4.90 13.23 2.09
CA ASP A 125 -5.49 12.15 2.87
C ASP A 125 -6.23 11.19 1.94
N ILE A 126 -5.76 9.95 1.79
CA ILE A 126 -6.47 8.84 1.13
C ILE A 126 -5.91 7.52 1.72
N ILE A 127 -6.63 6.42 1.98
CA ILE A 127 -7.99 6.06 2.44
C ILE A 127 -7.86 4.55 2.75
N PHE A 128 -8.74 4.05 3.61
CA PHE A 128 -9.00 2.66 4.00
C PHE A 128 -8.54 1.52 3.06
N HIS A 129 -7.71 0.59 3.54
CA HIS A 129 -7.24 -0.57 2.77
C HIS A 129 -7.62 -1.94 3.39
N GLY A 130 -8.40 -2.71 2.63
CA GLY A 130 -8.17 -4.15 2.38
C GLY A 130 -8.35 -5.17 3.51
N GLU A 131 -8.84 -4.78 4.67
CA GLU A 131 -8.86 -5.66 5.87
C GLU A 131 -9.96 -6.74 5.86
N PHE A 132 -10.91 -6.65 4.92
CA PHE A 132 -12.16 -7.41 4.98
C PHE A 132 -12.17 -8.75 4.29
N THR A 133 -11.28 -8.98 3.33
CA THR A 133 -11.38 -10.17 2.49
C THR A 133 -10.87 -11.44 3.15
N VAL A 134 -10.24 -11.33 4.33
CA VAL A 134 -9.88 -12.48 5.18
C VAL A 134 -11.10 -13.04 5.93
N LEU A 135 -12.05 -12.18 6.31
CA LEU A 135 -13.22 -12.61 7.10
C LEU A 135 -14.27 -13.34 6.26
N SER A 136 -14.42 -12.99 4.98
CA SER A 136 -15.30 -13.71 4.05
C SER A 136 -14.79 -15.11 3.67
N GLY A 137 -13.49 -15.38 3.88
CA GLY A 137 -12.88 -16.69 3.60
C GLY A 137 -13.09 -17.75 4.69
N LEU A 138 -13.76 -17.41 5.79
CA LEU A 138 -13.94 -18.29 6.95
C LEU A 138 -15.38 -18.82 7.11
N GLU A 139 -16.29 -18.54 6.16
CA GLU A 139 -17.65 -19.07 6.23
C GLU A 139 -17.69 -20.58 5.89
N PRO A 140 -18.16 -21.46 6.80
CA PRO A 140 -18.35 -22.86 6.52
C PRO A 140 -19.72 -23.07 5.87
N GLY A 141 -19.73 -23.39 4.57
CA GLY A 141 -20.93 -23.80 3.84
C GLY A 141 -20.56 -24.18 2.40
N ASN A 142 -21.12 -25.30 1.91
CA ASN A 142 -20.85 -25.97 0.63
C ASN A 142 -20.19 -25.07 -0.43
N VAL A 143 -18.86 -25.15 -0.49
CA VAL A 143 -18.04 -24.25 -1.27
C VAL A 143 -18.19 -24.58 -2.75
N GLU A 144 -18.95 -23.76 -3.46
CA GLU A 144 -18.93 -23.74 -4.91
C GLU A 144 -17.50 -23.35 -5.34
N ALA A 145 -16.94 -24.01 -6.36
CA ALA A 145 -15.54 -23.82 -6.75
C ALA A 145 -15.19 -22.34 -7.05
N VAL A 146 -16.20 -21.56 -7.45
CA VAL A 146 -16.11 -20.12 -7.67
C VAL A 146 -15.80 -19.37 -6.37
N ASP A 147 -16.49 -19.67 -5.27
CA ASP A 147 -16.26 -19.02 -3.98
C ASP A 147 -14.88 -19.35 -3.39
N VAL A 148 -14.41 -20.58 -3.59
CA VAL A 148 -13.04 -20.98 -3.21
C VAL A 148 -11.99 -20.15 -3.95
N ILE A 149 -12.16 -19.99 -5.27
CA ILE A 149 -11.22 -19.22 -6.11
C ILE A 149 -11.23 -17.75 -5.68
N ILE A 150 -12.40 -17.17 -5.48
CA ILE A 150 -12.55 -15.78 -5.05
C ILE A 150 -11.83 -15.56 -3.72
N ASN A 151 -12.14 -16.38 -2.71
CA ASN A 151 -11.54 -16.26 -1.39
C ASN A 151 -10.03 -16.51 -1.40
N SER A 152 -9.55 -17.44 -2.23
CA SER A 152 -8.13 -17.74 -2.37
C SER A 152 -7.36 -16.59 -3.03
N VAL A 153 -7.87 -16.05 -4.14
CA VAL A 153 -7.20 -14.94 -4.84
C VAL A 153 -7.25 -13.67 -4.02
N ASN A 154 -8.34 -13.42 -3.30
CA ASN A 154 -8.45 -12.29 -2.39
C ASN A 154 -7.45 -12.38 -1.22
N SER A 155 -7.29 -13.57 -0.62
CA SER A 155 -6.29 -13.79 0.42
C SER A 155 -4.87 -13.60 -0.13
N PHE A 156 -4.61 -14.12 -1.34
CA PHE A 156 -3.35 -13.91 -2.02
C PHE A 156 -3.09 -12.43 -2.33
N PHE A 157 -4.11 -11.68 -2.75
CA PHE A 157 -4.03 -10.23 -2.95
C PHE A 157 -3.61 -9.53 -1.67
N ILE A 158 -4.30 -9.77 -0.55
CA ILE A 158 -3.99 -9.11 0.73
C ILE A 158 -2.55 -9.38 1.16
N ILE A 159 -2.14 -10.65 1.15
CA ILE A 159 -0.79 -11.04 1.58
C ILE A 159 0.26 -10.43 0.66
N SER A 160 0.11 -10.61 -0.65
CA SER A 160 1.10 -10.14 -1.63
C SER A 160 1.14 -8.61 -1.70
N ASN A 161 0.00 -7.93 -1.66
CA ASN A 161 -0.07 -6.46 -1.60
C ASN A 161 0.60 -5.96 -0.33
N GLY A 162 0.31 -6.55 0.83
CA GLY A 162 0.94 -6.22 2.12
C GLY A 162 2.46 -6.38 2.11
N LEU A 163 2.99 -7.39 1.42
CA LEU A 163 4.43 -7.63 1.26
C LEU A 163 5.10 -6.71 0.23
N VAL A 164 4.41 -6.34 -0.85
CA VAL A 164 4.99 -5.55 -1.97
C VAL A 164 4.95 -4.05 -1.68
N THR A 165 3.89 -3.54 -1.07
CA THR A 165 3.72 -2.11 -0.81
C THR A 165 4.57 -1.63 0.36
N ALA A 166 4.98 -0.36 0.35
CA ALA A 166 5.60 0.28 1.50
C ALA A 166 4.56 0.81 2.52
N MET A 167 3.25 0.68 2.26
CA MET A 167 2.20 1.15 3.15
C MET A 167 2.37 0.59 4.57
N PRO A 168 2.32 1.45 5.60
CA PRO A 168 2.34 1.02 6.99
C PRO A 168 0.96 0.55 7.44
N VAL A 169 0.93 -0.45 8.32
CA VAL A 169 -0.29 -0.91 9.00
C VAL A 169 -0.25 -0.41 10.44
N ARG A 170 -1.34 0.22 10.91
CA ARG A 170 -1.47 0.74 12.29
C ARG A 170 -2.40 -0.14 13.09
N ILE A 171 -2.03 -0.54 14.30
CA ILE A 171 -2.87 -1.41 15.13
C ILE A 171 -4.28 -0.83 15.33
N LEU A 172 -4.42 0.49 15.58
CA LEU A 172 -5.72 1.11 15.83
C LEU A 172 -6.67 1.12 14.61
N HIS A 173 -6.20 0.79 13.41
CA HIS A 173 -7.04 0.71 12.22
C HIS A 173 -7.99 -0.51 12.21
N PHE A 174 -7.88 -1.44 13.17
CA PHE A 174 -8.88 -2.52 13.35
C PHE A 174 -10.30 -1.99 13.59
N LEU A 175 -10.44 -0.74 14.06
CA LEU A 175 -11.74 -0.14 14.34
C LEU A 175 -12.59 -0.04 13.07
N TYR A 176 -11.99 0.21 11.93
CA TYR A 176 -12.75 0.45 10.72
C TYR A 176 -13.39 -0.81 10.16
N PRO A 177 -12.73 -2.00 10.15
CA PRO A 177 -13.46 -3.18 9.78
C PRO A 177 -14.50 -3.63 10.82
N VAL A 178 -14.26 -3.31 12.09
CA VAL A 178 -15.29 -3.46 13.12
C VAL A 178 -16.52 -2.63 12.79
N LEU A 179 -16.34 -1.35 12.44
CA LEU A 179 -17.44 -0.42 12.11
C LEU A 179 -18.19 -0.84 10.85
N TYR A 180 -17.50 -1.23 9.78
CA TYR A 180 -18.17 -1.66 8.56
C TYR A 180 -18.85 -3.02 8.72
N GLY A 181 -18.26 -3.97 9.45
CA GLY A 181 -18.93 -5.22 9.83
C GLY A 181 -20.20 -4.96 10.64
N ALA A 182 -20.13 -4.09 11.65
CA ALA A 182 -21.31 -3.70 12.43
C ALA A 182 -22.39 -3.04 11.55
N ALA A 183 -22.01 -2.13 10.65
CA ALA A 183 -22.95 -1.50 9.72
C ALA A 183 -23.63 -2.52 8.80
N TYR A 184 -22.87 -3.50 8.30
CA TYR A 184 -23.40 -4.59 7.49
C TYR A 184 -24.42 -5.43 8.28
N PHE A 185 -24.12 -5.84 9.51
CA PHE A 185 -25.07 -6.65 10.30
C PHE A 185 -26.32 -5.87 10.73
N ILE A 186 -26.20 -4.56 10.97
CA ILE A 186 -27.37 -3.69 11.14
C ILE A 186 -28.22 -3.68 9.87
N PHE A 187 -27.58 -3.54 8.70
CA PHE A 187 -28.25 -3.61 7.41
C PHE A 187 -28.97 -4.96 7.21
N THR A 188 -28.31 -6.10 7.47
CA THR A 188 -28.93 -7.41 7.24
C THR A 188 -30.13 -7.66 8.15
N TYR A 189 -30.10 -7.16 9.39
CA TYR A 189 -31.27 -7.20 10.26
C TYR A 189 -32.43 -6.36 9.73
N ILE A 190 -32.17 -5.13 9.27
CA ILE A 190 -33.20 -4.27 8.66
C ILE A 190 -33.77 -4.92 7.40
N TYR A 191 -32.91 -5.49 6.56
CA TYR A 191 -33.30 -6.18 5.34
C TYR A 191 -34.23 -7.37 5.63
N TYR A 192 -33.86 -8.20 6.61
CA TYR A 192 -34.71 -9.29 7.11
C TYR A 192 -36.05 -8.78 7.66
N ALA A 193 -36.03 -7.76 8.52
CA ALA A 193 -37.25 -7.19 9.11
C ALA A 193 -38.20 -6.57 8.08
N ALA A 194 -37.67 -6.15 6.92
CA ALA A 194 -38.44 -5.68 5.78
C ALA A 194 -38.98 -6.81 4.87
N GLY A 195 -38.76 -8.08 5.21
CA GLY A 195 -39.16 -9.24 4.42
C GLY A 195 -38.20 -9.58 3.27
N GLY A 196 -36.96 -9.12 3.34
CA GLY A 196 -35.94 -9.39 2.33
C GLY A 196 -35.55 -10.86 2.27
N THR A 197 -35.27 -11.34 1.05
CA THR A 197 -34.86 -12.72 0.79
C THR A 197 -33.52 -12.79 0.05
N ASN A 198 -32.88 -13.95 0.05
CA ASN A 198 -31.72 -14.24 -0.79
C ASN A 198 -32.16 -14.60 -2.21
N ILE A 199 -31.21 -14.96 -3.09
CA ILE A 199 -31.49 -15.34 -4.49
C ILE A 199 -32.33 -16.61 -4.66
N LEU A 200 -32.41 -17.44 -3.62
CA LEU A 200 -33.21 -18.66 -3.58
C LEU A 200 -34.58 -18.42 -2.93
N ASN A 201 -34.95 -17.14 -2.73
CA ASN A 201 -36.18 -16.73 -2.05
C ASN A 201 -36.32 -17.22 -0.60
N LEU A 202 -35.20 -17.52 0.06
CA LEU A 202 -35.15 -17.80 1.49
C LEU A 202 -34.91 -16.51 2.27
N ASP A 203 -35.47 -16.39 3.47
CA ASP A 203 -35.30 -15.25 4.39
C ASP A 203 -33.93 -15.23 5.11
N ILE A 204 -32.98 -16.05 4.64
CA ILE A 204 -31.64 -16.22 5.21
C ILE A 204 -30.59 -15.87 4.15
N ILE A 205 -29.78 -14.83 4.37
CA ILE A 205 -28.70 -14.42 3.44
C ILE A 205 -27.54 -15.42 3.48
N TYR A 206 -27.07 -15.72 4.69
CA TYR A 206 -26.04 -16.71 4.99
C TYR A 206 -26.56 -17.63 6.06
N SER A 207 -26.20 -18.92 6.02
CA SER A 207 -26.58 -19.86 7.09
C SER A 207 -26.11 -19.41 8.48
N ALA A 208 -25.04 -18.60 8.56
CA ALA A 208 -24.56 -17.99 9.80
C ALA A 208 -25.40 -16.77 10.27
N LEU A 209 -26.21 -16.17 9.39
CA LEU A 209 -27.06 -15.00 9.65
C LEU A 209 -28.55 -15.33 9.60
N ASP A 210 -28.94 -16.38 10.32
CA ASP A 210 -30.35 -16.74 10.48
C ASP A 210 -31.05 -15.93 11.58
N TRP A 211 -31.65 -14.81 11.20
CA TRP A 211 -32.38 -13.93 12.12
C TRP A 211 -33.66 -14.56 12.71
N ASN A 212 -34.15 -15.70 12.18
CA ASN A 212 -35.18 -16.48 12.86
C ASN A 212 -34.66 -17.08 14.17
N HIS A 213 -33.35 -17.33 14.25
CA HIS A 213 -32.64 -17.77 15.45
C HIS A 213 -31.71 -16.65 15.95
N ALA A 214 -32.31 -15.56 16.44
CA ALA A 214 -31.58 -14.34 16.80
C ALA A 214 -30.43 -14.54 17.81
N TYR A 215 -30.58 -15.41 18.82
CA TYR A 215 -29.53 -15.63 19.82
C TYR A 215 -28.20 -16.14 19.22
N PRO A 216 -28.16 -17.29 18.52
CA PRO A 216 -26.91 -17.76 17.90
C PRO A 216 -26.37 -16.79 16.84
N THR A 217 -27.23 -16.12 16.08
CA THR A 217 -26.78 -15.13 15.09
C THR A 217 -26.11 -13.93 15.73
N VAL A 218 -26.73 -13.32 16.76
CA VAL A 218 -26.13 -12.19 17.48
C VAL A 218 -24.81 -12.60 18.12
N LEU A 219 -24.73 -13.80 18.72
CA LEU A 219 -23.49 -14.31 19.30
C LEU A 219 -22.39 -14.46 18.23
N GLY A 220 -22.72 -15.05 17.08
CA GLY A 220 -21.79 -15.20 15.96
C GLY A 220 -21.30 -13.86 15.41
N VAL A 221 -22.20 -12.89 15.25
CA VAL A 221 -21.87 -11.52 14.84
C VAL A 221 -20.94 -10.84 15.83
N VAL A 222 -21.24 -10.92 17.13
CA VAL A 222 -20.41 -10.32 18.19
C VAL A 222 -19.01 -10.92 18.19
N ILE A 223 -18.89 -12.24 18.06
CA ILE A 223 -17.58 -12.92 17.96
C ILE A 223 -16.86 -12.50 16.68
N GLY A 224 -17.53 -12.50 15.53
CA GLY A 224 -16.96 -12.11 14.25
C GLY A 224 -16.41 -10.68 14.26
N VAL A 225 -17.19 -9.74 14.77
CA VAL A 225 -16.84 -8.31 14.81
C VAL A 225 -15.84 -8.00 15.91
N LEU A 226 -16.06 -8.44 17.15
CA LEU A 226 -15.24 -8.01 18.29
C LEU A 226 -14.01 -8.89 18.55
N VAL A 227 -13.94 -10.08 17.94
CA VAL A 227 -12.83 -11.02 18.14
C VAL A 227 -12.13 -11.33 16.82
N CYS A 228 -12.85 -11.86 15.82
CA CYS A 228 -12.22 -12.31 14.58
C CYS A 228 -11.63 -11.15 13.77
N ALA A 229 -12.36 -10.02 13.62
CA ALA A 229 -11.86 -8.86 12.87
C ALA A 229 -10.59 -8.24 13.50
N PRO A 230 -10.53 -7.97 14.82
CA PRO A 230 -9.28 -7.53 15.46
C PRO A 230 -8.13 -8.53 15.31
N ILE A 231 -8.38 -9.84 15.42
CA ILE A 231 -7.34 -10.87 15.22
C ILE A 231 -6.83 -10.85 13.77
N ALA A 232 -7.72 -10.74 12.79
CA ALA A 232 -7.34 -10.61 11.38
C ALA A 232 -6.47 -9.37 11.15
N HIS A 233 -6.80 -8.23 11.77
CA HIS A 233 -5.97 -7.03 11.72
C HIS A 233 -4.57 -7.23 12.30
N LEU A 234 -4.50 -7.89 13.46
CA LEU A 234 -3.23 -8.20 14.10
C LEU A 234 -2.40 -9.11 13.19
N GLY A 235 -3.03 -9.98 12.41
CA GLY A 235 -2.38 -10.74 11.34
C GLY A 235 -1.78 -9.84 10.26
N LEU A 236 -2.50 -8.83 9.79
CA LEU A 236 -1.96 -7.84 8.83
C LEU A 236 -0.84 -7.01 9.42
N PHE A 237 -0.95 -6.62 10.69
CA PHE A 237 0.10 -5.91 11.40
C PHE A 237 1.35 -6.79 11.59
N ALA A 238 1.17 -8.08 11.85
CA ALA A 238 2.26 -9.04 11.91
C ALA A 238 2.94 -9.20 10.53
N LEU A 239 2.16 -9.28 9.45
CA LEU A 239 2.67 -9.32 8.08
C LEU A 239 3.48 -8.05 7.75
N TYR A 240 2.98 -6.87 8.14
CA TYR A 240 3.69 -5.61 8.04
C TYR A 240 5.02 -5.64 8.80
N THR A 241 5.00 -6.05 10.07
CA THR A 241 6.21 -6.12 10.90
C THR A 241 7.23 -7.10 10.31
N PHE A 242 6.75 -8.25 9.81
CA PHE A 242 7.56 -9.23 9.11
C PHE A 242 8.19 -8.67 7.84
N ARG A 243 7.45 -7.91 7.02
CA ARG A 243 7.98 -7.23 5.83
C ARG A 243 9.13 -6.28 6.21
N ILE A 244 8.95 -5.47 7.24
CA ILE A 244 9.99 -4.53 7.70
C ILE A 244 11.23 -5.28 8.21
N PHE A 245 11.03 -6.38 8.92
CA PHE A 245 12.12 -7.26 9.35
C PHE A 245 12.90 -7.85 8.16
N LEU A 246 12.20 -8.38 7.15
CA LEU A 246 12.82 -8.90 5.92
C LEU A 246 13.61 -7.82 5.20
N PHE A 247 13.01 -6.64 5.00
CA PHE A 247 13.66 -5.52 4.33
C PHE A 247 14.95 -5.11 5.04
N SER A 248 14.92 -5.01 6.37
CA SER A 248 16.09 -4.68 7.19
C SER A 248 17.17 -5.75 7.10
N LYS A 249 16.82 -7.03 7.13
CA LYS A 249 17.79 -8.13 7.06
C LYS A 249 18.51 -8.18 5.71
N ILE A 250 17.78 -7.99 4.61
CA ILE A 250 18.33 -8.00 3.25
C ILE A 250 19.30 -6.82 3.05
N HIS A 251 18.91 -5.61 3.46
CA HIS A 251 19.75 -4.42 3.22
C HIS A 251 20.93 -4.30 4.18
N SER A 252 20.81 -4.79 5.42
CA SER A 252 21.95 -4.89 6.34
C SER A 252 23.03 -5.86 5.84
N GLY A 253 22.64 -6.92 5.12
CA GLY A 253 23.58 -7.84 4.47
C GLY A 253 24.34 -7.17 3.32
N ASN A 254 23.64 -6.41 2.49
CA ASN A 254 24.25 -5.69 1.36
C ASN A 254 25.27 -4.64 1.83
N PHE A 255 24.97 -3.90 2.90
CA PHE A 255 25.90 -2.91 3.46
C PHE A 255 27.18 -3.54 4.01
N LYS A 256 27.08 -4.70 4.67
CA LYS A 256 28.27 -5.45 5.15
C LYS A 256 29.11 -5.94 3.98
N LEU A 257 28.48 -6.53 2.97
CA LEU A 257 29.19 -7.05 1.79
C LEU A 257 29.91 -5.95 1.02
N SER A 258 29.29 -4.78 0.80
CA SER A 258 29.97 -3.65 0.15
C SER A 258 31.16 -3.16 0.98
N SER A 259 31.01 -3.07 2.30
CA SER A 259 32.10 -2.62 3.18
C SER A 259 33.29 -3.60 3.21
N GLU A 260 33.02 -4.92 3.16
CA GLU A 260 34.08 -5.93 3.06
C GLU A 260 34.76 -5.88 1.70
N LEU A 261 34.00 -5.75 0.60
CA LEU A 261 34.55 -5.68 -0.76
C LEU A 261 35.46 -4.45 -0.94
N ASP A 262 35.03 -3.29 -0.44
CA ASP A 262 35.82 -2.05 -0.46
C ASP A 262 37.10 -2.19 0.38
N SER A 263 37.02 -2.85 1.54
CA SER A 263 38.20 -3.11 2.38
C SER A 263 39.23 -4.02 1.70
N HIS A 264 38.76 -5.06 0.99
CA HIS A 264 39.64 -5.97 0.25
C HIS A 264 40.25 -5.33 -1.00
N GLN A 265 39.52 -4.42 -1.68
CA GLN A 265 40.07 -3.65 -2.80
C GLN A 265 41.14 -2.63 -2.34
N HIS A 266 40.96 -1.99 -1.19
CA HIS A 266 41.99 -1.13 -0.60
C HIS A 266 43.25 -1.90 -0.19
N ILE A 267 43.11 -3.12 0.34
CA ILE A 267 44.26 -3.99 0.69
C ILE A 267 44.99 -4.48 -0.57
N ALA A 268 44.25 -4.85 -1.62
CA ALA A 268 44.85 -5.29 -2.90
C ALA A 268 45.52 -4.12 -3.67
N GLY A 269 44.93 -2.93 -3.63
CA GLY A 269 45.45 -1.71 -4.27
C GLY A 269 46.70 -1.13 -3.59
N SER A 270 46.94 -1.46 -2.32
CA SER A 270 48.16 -1.05 -1.60
C SER A 270 49.42 -1.85 -1.98
N SER A 271 49.31 -2.91 -2.80
CA SER A 271 50.44 -3.79 -3.15
C SER A 271 51.15 -3.47 -4.48
N ARG A 272 50.76 -2.40 -5.19
CA ARG A 272 51.42 -1.96 -6.42
C ARG A 272 51.66 -0.45 -6.44
N GLN A 273 52.75 -0.02 -5.80
CA GLN A 273 53.48 1.16 -6.29
C GLN A 273 54.54 0.68 -7.30
N PRO A 274 54.51 1.14 -8.56
CA PRO A 274 55.72 1.12 -9.37
C PRO A 274 56.63 2.24 -8.89
N THR A 275 57.81 1.88 -8.40
CA THR A 275 58.94 2.76 -8.19
C THR A 275 59.32 3.42 -9.52
N THR A 276 59.18 4.74 -9.62
CA THR A 276 59.87 5.55 -10.63
C THR A 276 60.89 6.44 -9.94
N LEU A 277 62.15 6.17 -10.28
CA LEU A 277 63.36 6.92 -9.94
C LEU A 277 63.30 8.38 -10.41
N GLU A 278 64.02 9.23 -9.67
CA GLU A 278 64.28 10.67 -9.84
C GLU A 278 64.71 11.12 -11.25
N ILE A 279 64.46 12.40 -11.59
CA ILE A 279 65.52 13.37 -12.00
C ILE A 279 65.14 14.79 -11.51
N ASN A 280 66.04 15.40 -10.72
CA ASN A 280 66.04 16.82 -10.33
C ASN A 280 66.38 17.75 -11.50
N LEU A 281 65.75 18.93 -11.55
CA LEU A 281 66.29 20.12 -12.23
C LEU A 281 65.78 21.37 -11.48
N GLU A 282 66.62 21.90 -10.59
CA GLU A 282 66.52 23.27 -10.09
C GLU A 282 66.76 24.26 -11.23
N LEU A 283 65.95 25.31 -11.33
CA LEU A 283 66.34 26.58 -11.96
C LEU A 283 65.43 27.72 -11.44
N GLY A 284 66.02 28.57 -10.59
CA GLY A 284 65.89 30.03 -10.59
C GLY A 284 64.52 30.65 -10.27
N GLY A 285 64.39 31.25 -9.08
CA GLY A 285 63.26 32.09 -8.71
C GLY A 285 63.26 33.48 -9.36
N VAL A 286 62.10 34.16 -9.30
CA VAL A 286 61.95 35.62 -9.30
C VAL A 286 60.64 35.98 -8.57
N GLU A 287 60.75 36.77 -7.50
CA GLU A 287 59.66 37.52 -6.87
C GLU A 287 59.11 38.60 -7.84
N HIS A 288 57.81 38.91 -7.75
CA HIS A 288 57.40 40.31 -7.93
C HIS A 288 56.18 40.69 -7.09
N LYS A 289 56.42 41.62 -6.15
CA LYS A 289 55.43 42.45 -5.47
C LYS A 289 54.87 43.54 -6.41
N GLY A 290 53.57 43.81 -6.24
CA GLY A 290 53.01 45.17 -6.12
C GLY A 290 52.50 45.88 -7.39
N LYS A 291 51.23 46.29 -7.39
CA LYS A 291 50.80 47.70 -7.23
C LYS A 291 49.27 47.86 -7.33
N ALA A 292 48.76 48.73 -6.47
CA ALA A 292 47.44 49.34 -6.53
C ALA A 292 47.40 50.46 -7.58
N THR A 293 46.22 50.75 -8.16
CA THR A 293 45.85 52.09 -8.63
C THR A 293 44.31 52.24 -8.61
N GLN A 294 43.84 53.33 -7.96
CA GLN A 294 42.48 53.88 -7.99
C GLN A 294 42.21 54.60 -9.31
N GLU A 295 40.93 54.78 -9.69
CA GLU A 295 40.33 56.00 -10.31
C GLU A 295 38.82 55.73 -10.57
N THR A 296 37.90 56.30 -9.78
CA THR A 296 37.09 57.55 -9.96
C THR A 296 35.80 57.48 -10.80
N LYS A 297 34.68 57.72 -10.07
CA LYS A 297 33.42 58.45 -10.36
C LYS A 297 33.01 58.84 -11.80
N SER A 298 31.75 58.55 -12.15
CA SER A 298 30.63 59.50 -12.46
C SER A 298 29.36 58.63 -12.57
N GLU A 299 28.25 58.78 -11.84
CA GLU A 299 27.31 59.88 -11.56
C GLU A 299 26.49 60.39 -12.77
N THR A 300 25.16 60.23 -12.63
CA THR A 300 24.02 60.95 -13.22
C THR A 300 23.40 60.48 -14.54
N GLY A 301 22.05 60.40 -14.54
CA GLY A 301 21.22 60.40 -15.75
C GLY A 301 19.78 59.93 -15.62
N LEU A 302 18.98 60.60 -14.77
CA LEU A 302 17.49 60.71 -14.76
C LEU A 302 16.61 59.45 -14.65
#